data_AF-A0A4R2SU85-F1
#
_entry.id   AF-A0A4R2SU85-F1
#
_cell.length_a   1.000
_cell.length_b   1.000
_cell.length_c   1.000
_cell.angle_alpha   90.00
_cell.angle_beta   90.00
_cell.angle_gamma   90.00
#
_symmetry.space_group_name_H-M   'P 1'
#
loop_
_entity.id
_entity.type
_entity.pdbx_description
1 polymer ?
#
loop_
_entity_poly.entity_id
_entity_poly.type
_entity_poly.pdbx_seq_one_letter_code
_entity_poly.pdbx_strand_id
1 'polypeptide(L)'
;MSGKILAVEIATAGDASWFDKHPDRRLRIRNMVMGEFGDVSGEPPVGMAWRTIVLEAQPGARSRQAIALPIGTDVDSFDDDDLFDLFRRVAPPGARKMIAALRQVKLPGRL
;
A
#
# COMPACT_ATOMS: atom_id res chain seq x y z
N MET A 1 -14.16 -14.03 -18.54
CA MET A 1 -13.30 -13.36 -17.54
C MET A 1 -13.76 -11.91 -17.44
N SER A 2 -14.18 -11.43 -16.26
CA SER A 2 -14.74 -10.07 -16.13
C SER A 2 -13.63 -9.01 -16.20
N GLY A 3 -13.84 -7.90 -16.90
CA GLY A 3 -12.82 -6.85 -17.08
C GLY A 3 -12.29 -6.25 -15.75
N LYS A 4 -13.10 -6.30 -14.67
CA LYS A 4 -12.67 -5.90 -13.32
C LYS A 4 -11.56 -6.80 -12.77
N ILE A 5 -11.65 -8.12 -13.02
CA ILE A 5 -10.65 -9.09 -12.55
C ILE A 5 -9.31 -8.82 -13.24
N LEU A 6 -9.34 -8.59 -14.55
CA LEU A 6 -8.14 -8.28 -15.33
C LEU A 6 -7.43 -7.01 -14.84
N ALA A 7 -8.18 -5.94 -14.49
CA ALA A 7 -7.59 -4.71 -13.98
C ALA A 7 -6.84 -4.92 -12.64
N VAL A 8 -7.40 -5.76 -11.75
CA VAL A 8 -6.77 -6.11 -10.46
C VAL A 8 -5.52 -6.98 -10.66
N GLU A 9 -5.54 -7.91 -11.62
CA GLU A 9 -4.38 -8.71 -12.00
C GLU A 9 -3.24 -7.84 -12.54
N ILE A 10 -3.57 -6.90 -13.43
CA ILE A 10 -2.60 -5.92 -13.97
C ILE A 10 -2.02 -5.07 -12.84
N ALA A 11 -2.85 -4.59 -11.91
CA ALA A 11 -2.38 -3.84 -10.75
C ALA A 11 -1.41 -4.66 -9.88
N THR A 12 -1.73 -5.92 -9.64
CA THR A 12 -0.91 -6.85 -8.86
C THR A 12 0.44 -7.12 -9.53
N ALA A 13 0.46 -7.33 -10.85
CA ALA A 13 1.69 -7.47 -11.63
C ALA A 13 2.51 -6.16 -11.64
N GLY A 14 1.83 -5.02 -11.73
CA GLY A 14 2.43 -3.70 -11.64
C GLY A 14 3.05 -3.42 -10.27
N ASP A 15 2.50 -3.96 -9.19
CA ASP A 15 3.09 -3.88 -7.85
C ASP A 15 4.38 -4.69 -7.77
N ALA A 16 4.39 -5.91 -8.30
CA ALA A 16 5.60 -6.73 -8.37
C ALA A 16 6.71 -6.03 -9.15
N SER A 17 6.42 -5.57 -10.36
CA SER A 17 7.41 -4.90 -11.21
C SER A 17 7.92 -3.59 -10.59
N TRP A 18 7.12 -2.90 -9.79
CA TRP A 18 7.56 -1.69 -9.10
C TRP A 18 8.58 -2.03 -8.00
N PHE A 19 8.32 -3.03 -7.15
CA PHE A 19 9.27 -3.44 -6.10
C PHE A 19 10.56 -4.01 -6.68
N ASP A 20 10.50 -4.76 -7.79
CA ASP A 20 11.70 -5.25 -8.48
C ASP A 20 12.62 -4.10 -8.95
N LYS A 21 12.05 -2.94 -9.27
CA LYS A 21 12.79 -1.73 -9.68
C LYS A 21 13.22 -0.85 -8.51
N HIS A 22 12.65 -1.06 -7.32
CA HIS A 22 12.90 -0.26 -6.12
C HIS A 22 13.23 -1.18 -4.92
N PRO A 23 14.37 -1.90 -4.96
CA PRO A 23 14.69 -2.95 -3.98
C PRO A 23 14.92 -2.43 -2.55
N ASP A 24 15.14 -1.12 -2.39
CA ASP A 24 15.26 -0.40 -1.12
C ASP A 24 13.91 -0.02 -0.49
N ARG A 25 12.85 -0.03 -1.30
CA ARG A 25 11.48 0.30 -0.88
C ARG A 25 10.75 -0.93 -0.36
N ARG A 26 10.02 -0.76 0.72
CA ARG A 26 9.13 -1.78 1.33
C ARG A 26 7.68 -1.38 1.22
N LEU A 27 7.41 -0.10 0.98
CA LEU A 27 6.07 0.42 0.82
C LEU A 27 5.95 1.13 -0.54
N ARG A 28 4.76 0.98 -1.11
CA ARG A 28 4.32 1.71 -2.30
C ARG A 28 2.92 2.22 -2.03
N ILE A 29 2.59 3.38 -2.57
CA ILE A 29 1.20 3.84 -2.67
C ILE A 29 0.85 4.09 -4.14
N ARG A 30 -0.41 3.83 -4.51
CA ARG A 30 -0.93 4.09 -5.86
C ARG A 30 -2.42 4.36 -5.82
N ASN A 31 -2.99 4.79 -6.94
CA ASN A 31 -4.44 4.78 -7.12
C ASN A 31 -5.00 3.36 -6.93
N MET A 32 -6.11 3.29 -6.20
CA MET A 32 -6.83 2.03 -6.04
C MET A 32 -7.48 1.64 -7.35
N VAL A 33 -7.42 0.37 -7.71
CA VAL A 33 -8.15 -0.14 -8.87
C VAL A 33 -9.57 -0.51 -8.45
N MET A 34 -10.56 -0.17 -9.28
CA MET A 34 -11.96 -0.47 -8.99
C MET A 34 -12.17 -1.99 -8.83
N GLY A 35 -12.74 -2.40 -7.71
CA GLY A 35 -12.98 -3.82 -7.40
C GLY A 35 -11.76 -4.56 -6.85
N GLU A 36 -10.67 -3.85 -6.52
CA GLU A 36 -9.49 -4.43 -5.88
C GLU A 36 -9.78 -5.00 -4.48
N PHE A 37 -10.72 -4.40 -3.75
CA PHE A 37 -11.15 -4.83 -2.43
C PHE A 37 -12.67 -5.00 -2.41
N GLY A 38 -13.15 -6.15 -1.93
CA GLY A 38 -14.58 -6.48 -1.92
C GLY A 38 -15.40 -5.75 -0.86
N ASP A 39 -14.74 -5.33 0.22
CA ASP A 39 -15.29 -4.60 1.36
C ASP A 39 -15.24 -3.07 1.17
N VAL A 40 -14.37 -2.58 0.29
CA VAL A 40 -14.30 -1.16 -0.09
C VAL A 40 -15.21 -0.97 -1.30
N SER A 41 -16.49 -0.72 -1.01
CA SER A 41 -17.50 -0.44 -2.02
C SER A 41 -17.97 1.02 -1.90
N GLY A 42 -18.00 1.72 -3.03
CA GLY A 42 -18.49 3.10 -3.11
C GLY A 42 -17.42 4.15 -3.41
N GLU A 43 -17.90 5.37 -3.64
CA GLU A 43 -17.05 6.54 -3.85
C GLU A 43 -16.26 6.88 -2.58
N PRO A 44 -15.04 7.41 -2.72
CA PRO A 44 -14.32 7.94 -1.56
C PRO A 44 -15.12 9.11 -0.94
N PRO A 45 -14.90 9.43 0.34
CA PRO A 45 -15.50 10.62 0.94
C PRO A 45 -15.19 11.89 0.14
N VAL A 46 -16.04 12.92 0.25
CA VAL A 46 -15.85 14.20 -0.46
C VAL A 46 -14.47 14.78 -0.19
N GLY A 47 -13.74 15.14 -1.24
CA GLY A 47 -12.38 15.67 -1.17
C GLY A 47 -11.29 14.60 -1.00
N MET A 48 -11.65 13.31 -0.95
CA MET A 48 -10.73 12.19 -0.83
C MET A 48 -10.67 11.36 -2.12
N ALA A 49 -9.61 10.57 -2.26
CA ALA A 49 -9.41 9.57 -3.30
C ALA A 49 -9.00 8.24 -2.66
N TRP A 50 -9.54 7.14 -3.19
CA TRP A 50 -9.09 5.81 -2.79
C TRP A 50 -7.70 5.52 -3.36
N ARG A 51 -6.79 5.13 -2.48
CA ARG A 51 -5.45 4.67 -2.79
C ARG A 51 -5.26 3.26 -2.25
N THR A 52 -4.34 2.54 -2.88
CA THR A 52 -3.85 1.26 -2.39
C THR A 52 -2.44 1.48 -1.85
N ILE A 53 -2.25 1.19 -0.56
CA ILE A 53 -0.93 1.05 0.04
C ILE A 53 -0.51 -0.42 -0.02
N VAL A 54 0.66 -0.67 -0.57
CA VAL A 54 1.23 -2.00 -0.78
C VAL A 54 2.47 -2.12 0.08
N LEU A 55 2.54 -3.19 0.87
CA LEU A 55 3.66 -3.53 1.71
C LEU A 55 4.28 -4.82 1.22
N GLU A 56 5.58 -4.81 0.92
CA GLU A 56 6.36 -6.02 0.65
C GLU A 56 7.23 -6.39 1.85
N ALA A 57 6.78 -7.39 2.62
CA ALA A 57 7.47 -7.85 3.81
C ALA A 57 8.74 -8.64 3.48
N GLN A 58 8.67 -9.43 2.42
CA GLN A 58 9.75 -10.21 1.80
C GLN A 58 9.50 -10.22 0.29
N PRO A 59 10.53 -10.39 -0.55
CA PRO A 59 10.35 -10.48 -2.00
C PRO A 59 9.22 -11.45 -2.37
N GLY A 60 8.19 -10.96 -3.06
CA GLY A 60 7.02 -11.75 -3.47
C GLY A 60 5.93 -11.92 -2.41
N ALA A 61 6.16 -11.58 -1.14
CA ALA A 61 5.17 -11.60 -0.06
C ALA A 61 4.62 -10.19 0.19
N ARG A 62 3.45 -9.88 -0.41
CA ARG A 62 2.87 -8.53 -0.42
C ARG A 62 1.49 -8.48 0.25
N SER A 63 1.29 -7.46 1.07
CA SER A 63 -0.01 -7.07 1.63
C SER A 63 -0.50 -5.79 0.98
N ARG A 64 -1.82 -5.65 0.83
CA ARG A 64 -2.48 -4.49 0.22
C ARG A 64 -3.60 -4.02 1.11
N GLN A 65 -3.74 -2.71 1.26
CA GLN A 65 -4.85 -2.10 1.99
C GLN A 65 -5.36 -0.87 1.23
N ALA A 66 -6.67 -0.67 1.27
CA ALA A 66 -7.27 0.55 0.79
C ALA A 66 -7.15 1.67 1.84
N ILE A 67 -6.94 2.89 1.37
CA ILE A 67 -6.92 4.09 2.19
C ILE A 67 -7.54 5.25 1.43
N ALA A 68 -8.37 6.05 2.10
CA ALA A 68 -8.84 7.32 1.57
C ALA A 68 -7.83 8.43 1.94
N LEU A 69 -7.34 9.16 0.95
CA LEU A 69 -6.44 10.31 1.12
C LEU A 69 -7.01 11.56 0.45
N PRO A 70 -6.71 12.77 0.94
CA PRO A 70 -7.09 14.00 0.25
C PRO A 70 -6.63 14.00 -1.21
N ILE A 71 -7.48 14.43 -2.14
CA ILE A 71 -7.20 14.39 -3.59
C ILE A 71 -5.90 15.13 -3.95
N GLY A 72 -5.59 16.22 -3.24
CA GLY A 72 -4.36 17.00 -3.44
C GLY A 72 -3.08 16.39 -2.82
N THR A 73 -3.14 15.19 -2.27
CA THR A 73 -1.96 14.51 -1.73
C THR A 73 -1.04 14.08 -2.87
N ASP A 74 0.17 14.63 -2.91
CA ASP A 74 1.25 14.18 -3.79
C ASP A 74 1.85 12.89 -3.21
N VAL A 75 1.23 11.77 -3.55
CA VAL A 75 1.61 10.45 -3.03
C VAL A 75 2.96 9.97 -3.58
N ASP A 76 3.42 10.53 -4.70
CA ASP A 76 4.68 10.15 -5.33
C ASP A 76 5.88 10.73 -4.58
N SER A 77 5.67 11.77 -3.75
CA SER A 77 6.70 12.35 -2.89
C SER A 77 6.94 11.56 -1.60
N PHE A 78 6.10 10.59 -1.27
CA PHE A 78 6.21 9.84 -0.01
C PHE A 78 7.36 8.83 -0.02
N ASP A 79 8.20 8.91 1.00
CA ASP A 79 9.20 7.89 1.28
C ASP A 79 8.60 6.74 2.11
N ASP A 80 9.44 5.77 2.50
CA ASP A 80 8.96 4.63 3.28
C ASP A 80 8.54 5.00 4.71
N ASP A 81 9.12 6.05 5.31
CA ASP A 81 8.76 6.48 6.66
C ASP A 81 7.39 7.18 6.64
N ASP A 82 7.15 8.06 5.66
CA ASP A 82 5.85 8.69 5.41
C ASP A 82 4.75 7.64 5.19
N LEU A 83 5.02 6.67 4.32
CA LEU A 83 4.08 5.60 4.01
C LEU A 83 3.83 4.69 5.21
N PHE A 84 4.82 4.46 6.05
CA PHE A 84 4.68 3.63 7.22
C PHE A 84 3.83 4.31 8.28
N ASP A 85 4.03 5.60 8.51
CA ASP A 85 3.20 6.41 9.40
C ASP A 85 1.77 6.47 8.90
N LEU A 86 1.59 6.60 7.58
CA LEU A 86 0.28 6.55 6.97
C LEU A 86 -0.40 5.18 7.18
N PHE A 87 0.31 4.09 6.89
CA PHE A 87 -0.14 2.72 7.08
C PHE A 87 -0.55 2.48 8.54
N ARG A 88 0.22 3.00 9.52
CA ARG A 88 -0.08 2.87 10.95
C ARG A 88 -1.35 3.60 11.38
N ARG A 89 -1.63 4.77 10.81
CA ARG A 89 -2.83 5.56 11.15
C ARG A 89 -4.11 4.84 10.73
N VAL A 90 -4.07 4.11 9.62
CA VAL A 90 -5.23 3.39 9.09
C VAL A 90 -5.29 1.90 9.47
N ALA A 91 -4.16 1.33 9.89
CA ALA A 91 -4.09 -0.07 10.28
C ALA A 91 -5.00 -0.38 11.50
N PRO A 92 -5.86 -1.41 11.40
CA PRO A 92 -6.58 -1.95 12.54
C PRO A 92 -5.60 -2.34 13.67
N PRO A 93 -6.01 -2.31 14.96
CA PRO A 93 -5.12 -2.58 16.09
C PRO A 93 -4.29 -3.87 15.98
N GLY A 94 -4.81 -4.92 15.31
CA GLY A 94 -4.10 -6.19 15.07
C GLY A 94 -2.94 -6.11 14.07
N ALA A 95 -3.01 -5.24 13.06
CA ALA A 95 -1.97 -5.09 12.04
C ALA A 95 -0.71 -4.37 12.58
N ARG A 96 -0.82 -3.66 13.71
CA ARG A 96 0.29 -2.96 14.40
C ARG A 96 1.44 -3.88 14.81
N LYS A 97 1.17 -5.16 15.11
CA LYS A 97 2.21 -6.14 15.49
C LYS A 97 3.07 -6.55 14.29
N MET A 98 2.46 -6.74 13.11
CA MET A 98 3.17 -7.03 11.86
C MET A 98 4.06 -5.85 11.44
N ILE A 99 3.54 -4.64 11.59
CA ILE A 99 4.24 -3.36 11.37
C ILE A 99 5.50 -3.24 12.23
N ALA A 100 5.40 -3.52 13.53
CA ALA A 100 6.55 -3.48 14.44
C ALA A 100 7.67 -4.46 14.02
N ALA A 101 7.31 -5.64 13.53
CA ALA A 101 8.27 -6.63 13.04
C ALA A 101 9.00 -6.14 11.77
N LEU A 102 8.32 -5.46 10.86
CA LEU A 102 8.92 -4.96 9.62
C LEU A 102 9.97 -3.88 9.87
N ARG A 103 9.77 -3.04 10.89
CA ARG A 103 10.78 -2.05 11.32
C ARG A 103 12.07 -2.72 11.83
N GLN A 104 11.95 -3.86 12.49
CA GLN A 104 13.10 -4.63 12.98
C GLN A 104 13.87 -5.29 11.82
N VAL A 105 13.16 -5.73 10.78
CA VAL A 105 13.79 -6.29 9.57
C VAL A 105 14.58 -5.24 8.78
N LYS A 106 14.22 -3.95 8.89
CA LYS A 106 14.86 -2.83 8.16
C LYS A 106 16.00 -2.10 8.91
N LEU A 107 16.27 -2.41 10.19
CA LEU A 107 17.31 -1.74 10.96
C LEU A 107 18.46 -2.69 11.33
N PRO A 108 19.44 -2.94 10.45
CA PRO A 108 20.78 -3.24 10.94
C PRO A 108 21.35 -1.95 11.56
N GLY A 109 21.22 -1.82 12.89
CA GLY A 109 21.92 -0.80 13.69
C GLY A 109 21.29 0.60 13.65
N ARG A 110 20.47 0.88 14.67
CA ARG A 110 20.52 2.18 15.35
C ARG A 110 20.83 1.88 16.82
N LEU A 111 22.11 2.01 17.18
CA LEU A 111 22.51 2.34 18.55
C LEU A 111 22.22 3.83 18.76
#